data_AF-A0A9Q3EIH5-F1
#
_entry.id   AF-A0A9Q3EIH5-F1
#
_cell.length_a   1.000
_cell.length_b   1.000
_cell.length_c   1.000
_cell.angle_alpha   90.00
_cell.angle_beta   90.00
_cell.angle_gamma   90.00
#
_symmetry.space_group_name_H-M   'P 1'
#
loop_
_entity.id
_entity.type
_entity.pdbx_description
1 polymer ?
#
loop_
_entity_poly.entity_id
_entity_poly.type
_entity_poly.pdbx_seq_one_letter_code
_entity_poly.pdbx_strand_id
1 'polypeptide(L)'
;MLQNTAKPVTDAKAKYRATGKKFGMMIQIQEPKSPWEIVHMDWVTALPPGGDRSYNACLVLVDRYSKTPMFLPSHKDDTAMDTAIIIWNKAISHTGLFQNIISDRDPKFTSALWTNLHNLFGTKLSFSTAYHPQTDGLAERMIQTLEDMIRIFCAYGL
;
A
#
# COMPACT_ATOMS: atom_id res chain seq x y z
N MET A 1 -53.18 -19.65 53.37
CA MET A 1 -53.83 -18.68 52.45
C MET A 1 -52.79 -17.65 52.04
N LEU A 2 -52.76 -17.05 50.86
CA LEU A 2 -53.43 -17.35 49.57
C LEU A 2 -52.57 -16.72 48.44
N GLN A 3 -52.85 -17.16 47.21
CA GLN A 3 -52.51 -16.61 45.86
C GLN A 3 -51.89 -15.19 45.80
N ASN A 4 -50.77 -14.94 45.08
CA ASN A 4 -50.55 -14.99 43.61
C ASN A 4 -51.19 -13.79 42.84
N THR A 5 -50.66 -13.47 41.64
CA THR A 5 -51.07 -12.41 40.68
C THR A 5 -50.68 -10.96 41.06
N ALA A 6 -50.32 -10.05 40.14
CA ALA A 6 -49.88 -10.17 38.74
C ALA A 6 -49.11 -8.90 38.27
N LYS A 7 -48.50 -8.94 37.08
CA LYS A 7 -48.02 -7.76 36.32
C LYS A 7 -48.84 -7.59 35.02
N PRO A 8 -49.14 -6.34 34.64
CA PRO A 8 -48.86 -5.85 33.27
C PRO A 8 -47.66 -4.86 33.29
N VAL A 9 -46.80 -4.69 32.27
CA VAL A 9 -46.90 -4.80 30.79
C VAL A 9 -47.67 -3.61 30.21
N THR A 10 -47.19 -2.83 29.22
CA THR A 10 -46.20 -3.11 28.15
C THR A 10 -44.71 -2.90 28.51
N ASP A 11 -43.88 -2.47 27.55
CA ASP A 11 -42.57 -3.09 27.32
C ASP A 11 -41.35 -2.13 27.38
N ALA A 12 -41.01 -1.22 26.46
CA ALA A 12 -41.14 -1.21 25.00
C ALA A 12 -39.72 -1.18 24.40
N LYS A 13 -39.22 -2.36 24.02
CA LYS A 13 -37.80 -2.63 23.74
C LYS A 13 -37.33 -2.14 22.38
N ALA A 14 -36.33 -1.25 22.36
CA ALA A 14 -35.44 -1.03 21.22
C ALA A 14 -34.07 -1.69 21.49
N LYS A 15 -33.79 -2.79 20.79
CA LYS A 15 -32.63 -3.66 21.02
C LYS A 15 -31.30 -2.92 20.75
N TYR A 16 -30.46 -2.74 21.77
CA TYR A 16 -29.04 -2.45 21.55
C TYR A 16 -28.40 -3.63 20.81
N ARG A 17 -28.22 -3.49 19.49
CA ARG A 17 -27.39 -4.41 18.70
C ARG A 17 -25.94 -4.20 19.10
N ALA A 18 -25.46 -5.01 20.04
CA ALA A 18 -24.05 -5.21 20.26
C ALA A 18 -23.44 -5.77 18.96
N THR A 19 -22.95 -4.89 18.10
CA THR A 19 -22.26 -5.24 16.85
C THR A 19 -20.87 -5.75 17.19
N GLY A 20 -20.83 -6.95 17.79
CA GLY A 20 -19.64 -7.74 18.03
C GLY A 20 -19.07 -8.24 16.70
N LYS A 21 -18.57 -7.30 15.89
CA LYS A 21 -17.83 -7.57 14.67
C LYS A 21 -16.57 -8.30 15.12
N LYS A 22 -16.58 -9.64 15.00
CA LYS A 22 -15.43 -10.48 15.37
C LYS A 22 -14.20 -9.88 14.69
N PHE A 23 -13.22 -9.44 15.49
CA PHE A 23 -11.92 -9.09 14.94
C PHE A 23 -11.41 -10.33 14.20
N GLY A 24 -11.05 -10.16 12.93
CA GLY A 24 -10.48 -11.23 12.14
C GLY A 24 -9.19 -11.74 12.80
N MET A 25 -8.84 -13.00 12.56
CA MET A 25 -7.52 -13.49 12.96
C MET A 25 -6.45 -12.59 12.33
N MET A 26 -5.48 -12.16 13.13
CA MET A 26 -4.43 -11.26 12.68
C MET A 26 -3.56 -11.97 11.64
N ILE A 27 -3.76 -11.63 10.36
CA ILE A 27 -2.87 -12.05 9.28
C ILE A 27 -1.64 -11.14 9.36
N GLN A 28 -0.67 -11.54 10.19
CA GLN A 28 0.64 -10.92 10.21
C GLN A 28 1.36 -11.26 8.90
N ILE A 29 1.80 -10.23 8.17
CA ILE A 29 2.59 -10.40 6.96
C ILE A 29 3.93 -11.03 7.37
N GLN A 30 4.24 -12.21 6.83
CA GLN A 30 5.48 -12.95 7.14
C GLN A 30 6.69 -12.03 6.94
N GLU A 31 7.62 -12.00 7.90
CA GLU A 31 8.86 -11.22 7.72
C GLU A 31 9.65 -11.74 6.51
N PRO A 32 10.18 -10.86 5.64
CA PRO A 32 10.98 -11.26 4.51
C PRO A 32 12.27 -11.96 4.99
N LYS A 33 12.73 -12.95 4.23
CA LYS A 33 13.97 -13.69 4.51
C LYS A 33 15.17 -13.10 3.78
N SER A 34 14.92 -12.32 2.74
CA SER A 34 15.91 -11.72 1.85
C SER A 34 15.54 -10.27 1.47
N PRO A 35 16.52 -9.42 1.13
CA PRO A 35 16.28 -8.08 0.59
C PRO A 35 15.37 -8.11 -0.64
N TRP A 36 14.44 -7.16 -0.73
CA TRP A 36 13.51 -6.95 -1.85
C TRP A 36 12.48 -8.09 -2.07
N GLU A 37 12.41 -9.08 -1.18
CA GLU A 37 11.40 -10.15 -1.20
C GLU A 37 9.98 -9.60 -1.05
N ILE A 38 9.82 -8.64 -0.12
CA ILE A 38 8.57 -7.93 0.16
C ILE A 38 8.85 -6.43 0.08
N VAL A 39 8.16 -5.74 -0.84
CA VAL A 39 8.38 -4.31 -1.11
C VAL A 39 7.09 -3.53 -0.88
N HIS A 40 7.17 -2.39 -0.20
CA HIS A 40 6.08 -1.42 -0.13
C HIS A 40 6.19 -0.44 -1.29
N MET A 41 5.06 -0.04 -1.88
CA MET A 41 5.03 0.76 -3.10
C MET A 41 3.93 1.83 -3.03
N ASP A 42 4.30 3.10 -3.23
CA ASP A 42 3.40 4.27 -3.07
C ASP A 42 3.77 5.43 -4.02
N TRP A 43 2.88 6.40 -4.24
CA TRP A 43 3.04 7.47 -5.24
C TRP A 43 2.97 8.89 -4.65
N VAL A 44 4.13 9.53 -4.55
CA VAL A 44 4.19 10.98 -4.33
C VAL A 44 3.82 11.68 -5.64
N THR A 45 2.63 12.24 -5.72
CA THR A 45 2.15 13.00 -6.90
C THR A 45 2.05 14.50 -6.63
N ALA A 46 1.74 15.27 -7.69
CA ALA A 46 1.58 16.73 -7.64
C ALA A 46 2.84 17.50 -7.18
N LEU A 47 4.02 16.94 -7.48
CA LEU A 47 5.29 17.63 -7.27
C LEU A 47 5.50 18.73 -8.33
N PRO A 48 6.16 19.85 -8.00
CA PRO A 48 6.67 20.79 -8.99
C PRO A 48 7.51 20.08 -10.07
N PRO A 49 7.30 20.34 -11.38
CA PRO A 49 8.04 19.67 -12.44
C PRO A 49 9.56 19.93 -12.34
N GLY A 50 10.34 18.86 -12.16
CA GLY A 50 11.78 18.94 -11.87
C GLY A 50 12.70 18.31 -12.92
N GLY A 51 13.86 18.94 -13.12
CA GLY A 51 14.95 18.49 -14.00
C GLY A 51 14.62 18.51 -15.50
N ASP A 52 15.58 18.10 -16.32
CA ASP A 52 15.52 18.13 -17.80
C ASP A 52 14.34 17.37 -18.43
N ARG A 53 13.66 16.53 -17.64
CA ARG A 53 12.50 15.71 -18.04
C ARG A 53 11.19 16.16 -17.40
N SER A 54 11.19 17.23 -16.62
CA SER A 54 10.00 17.81 -15.98
C SER A 54 9.19 16.78 -15.18
N TYR A 55 9.86 15.91 -14.42
CA TYR A 55 9.20 14.88 -13.61
C TYR A 55 8.34 15.55 -12.52
N ASN A 56 7.07 15.14 -12.40
CA ASN A 56 6.08 15.73 -11.48
C ASN A 56 5.43 14.69 -10.54
N ALA A 57 5.99 13.46 -10.51
CA ALA A 57 5.66 12.42 -9.56
C ALA A 57 6.90 11.56 -9.21
N CYS A 58 6.87 10.89 -8.08
CA CYS A 58 7.83 9.86 -7.71
C CYS A 58 7.09 8.61 -7.24
N LEU A 59 7.40 7.46 -7.85
CA LEU A 59 7.05 6.16 -7.30
C LEU A 59 8.11 5.82 -6.24
N VAL A 60 7.67 5.57 -5.01
CA VAL A 60 8.52 5.23 -3.88
C VAL A 60 8.43 3.72 -3.66
N LEU A 61 9.58 3.05 -3.64
CA LEU A 61 9.72 1.65 -3.24
C LEU A 61 10.45 1.59 -1.90
N VAL A 62 10.01 0.71 -1.01
CA VAL A 62 10.65 0.45 0.29
C VAL A 62 10.82 -1.05 0.48
N ASP A 63 12.06 -1.52 0.61
CA ASP A 63 12.35 -2.91 0.99
C ASP A 63 11.93 -3.16 2.44
N ARG A 64 11.02 -4.10 2.67
CA ARG A 64 10.58 -4.45 4.03
C ARG A 64 11.69 -5.14 4.83
N TYR A 65 12.71 -5.74 4.20
CA TYR A 65 13.82 -6.38 4.90
C TYR A 65 14.82 -5.33 5.44
N SER A 66 15.51 -4.62 4.55
CA SER A 66 16.58 -3.67 4.91
C SER A 66 16.08 -2.28 5.33
N LYS A 67 14.79 -1.98 5.09
CA LYS A 67 14.20 -0.64 5.19
C LYS A 67 14.85 0.39 4.23
N THR A 68 15.51 -0.08 3.17
CA THR A 68 16.10 0.78 2.14
C THR A 68 15.00 1.36 1.24
N PRO A 69 14.91 2.69 1.06
CA PRO A 69 14.04 3.30 0.06
C PRO A 69 14.72 3.38 -1.31
N MET A 70 13.91 3.35 -2.36
CA MET A 70 14.30 3.61 -3.74
C MET A 70 13.28 4.57 -4.37
N PHE A 71 13.79 5.63 -5.00
CA PHE A 71 12.98 6.69 -5.59
C PHE A 71 13.01 6.59 -7.10
N LEU A 72 11.83 6.47 -7.72
CA LEU A 72 11.68 6.33 -9.17
C LEU A 72 10.96 7.56 -9.74
N PRO A 73 11.69 8.56 -10.27
CA PRO A 73 11.10 9.70 -10.96
C PRO A 73 10.20 9.24 -12.11
N SER A 74 9.00 9.80 -12.14
CA SER A 74 7.86 9.42 -12.98
C SER A 74 7.02 10.66 -13.31
N HIS A 75 6.06 10.52 -14.21
CA HIS A 75 5.06 11.55 -14.46
C HIS A 75 3.72 11.15 -13.83
N LYS A 76 2.95 12.13 -13.38
CA LYS A 76 1.63 11.91 -12.76
C LYS A 76 0.73 11.09 -13.69
N ASP A 77 0.83 11.34 -14.99
CA ASP A 77 -0.03 10.80 -16.03
C ASP A 77 0.65 9.64 -16.81
N ASP A 78 1.76 9.08 -16.28
CA ASP A 78 2.39 7.84 -16.79
C ASP A 78 1.36 6.71 -16.86
N THR A 79 1.37 5.93 -17.96
CA THR A 79 0.47 4.79 -18.07
C THR A 79 0.92 3.62 -17.20
N ALA A 80 0.03 2.64 -17.05
CA ALA A 80 0.35 1.34 -16.49
C ALA A 80 1.46 0.58 -17.25
N MET A 81 1.81 0.96 -18.48
CA MET A 81 2.94 0.38 -19.21
C MET A 81 4.23 1.14 -18.93
N ASP A 82 4.20 2.48 -18.96
CA ASP A 82 5.36 3.33 -18.66
C ASP A 82 5.87 3.09 -17.24
N THR A 83 4.95 2.97 -16.28
CA THR A 83 5.25 2.56 -14.90
C THR A 83 5.92 1.18 -14.84
N ALA A 84 5.42 0.18 -15.58
CA ALA A 84 6.00 -1.16 -15.58
C ALA A 84 7.42 -1.17 -16.19
N ILE A 85 7.65 -0.36 -17.24
CA ILE A 85 8.96 -0.11 -17.85
C ILE A 85 9.90 0.62 -16.88
N ILE A 86 9.40 1.57 -16.09
CA ILE A 86 10.17 2.27 -15.04
C ILE A 86 10.60 1.30 -13.93
N ILE A 87 9.69 0.48 -13.40
CA ILE A 87 9.98 -0.54 -12.38
C ILE A 87 11.01 -1.55 -12.91
N TRP A 88 10.81 -2.07 -14.12
CA TRP A 88 11.75 -3.00 -14.76
C TRP A 88 13.16 -2.41 -14.90
N ASN A 89 13.27 -1.23 -15.51
CA ASN A 89 14.58 -0.64 -15.86
C ASN A 89 15.33 -0.01 -14.67
N LYS A 90 14.62 0.49 -13.65
CA LYS A 90 15.24 1.25 -12.53
C LYS A 90 15.25 0.50 -11.19
N ALA A 91 14.37 -0.48 -11.00
CA ALA A 91 14.33 -1.24 -9.75
C ALA A 91 14.82 -2.67 -9.95
N ILE A 92 14.09 -3.47 -10.74
CA ILE A 92 14.33 -4.92 -10.88
C ILE A 92 15.75 -5.21 -11.42
N SER A 93 16.24 -4.36 -12.31
CA SER A 93 17.62 -4.35 -12.82
C SER A 93 18.71 -4.25 -11.74
N HIS A 94 18.39 -3.64 -10.58
CA HIS A 94 19.28 -3.47 -9.44
C HIS A 94 18.95 -4.39 -8.25
N THR A 95 17.69 -4.79 -8.10
CA THR A 95 17.18 -5.51 -6.90
C THR A 95 16.94 -7.00 -7.12
N GLY A 96 16.74 -7.44 -8.37
CA GLY A 96 16.07 -8.70 -8.68
C GLY A 96 14.55 -8.61 -8.52
N LEU A 97 13.86 -9.74 -8.66
CA LEU A 97 12.39 -9.83 -8.68
C LEU A 97 11.79 -9.76 -7.27
N PHE A 98 10.80 -8.89 -7.09
CA PHE A 98 9.97 -8.85 -5.89
C PHE A 98 9.03 -10.06 -5.85
N GLN A 99 8.83 -10.67 -4.68
CA GLN A 99 7.88 -11.79 -4.52
C GLN A 99 6.49 -11.28 -4.11
N ASN A 100 6.45 -10.31 -3.20
CA ASN A 100 5.23 -9.61 -2.77
C ASN A 100 5.40 -8.10 -2.89
N ILE A 101 4.33 -7.41 -3.27
CA ILE A 101 4.25 -5.95 -3.19
C ILE A 101 3.06 -5.54 -2.32
N ILE A 102 3.30 -4.62 -1.40
CA ILE A 102 2.31 -4.02 -0.50
C ILE A 102 2.09 -2.59 -0.99
N SER A 103 1.09 -2.41 -1.85
CA SER A 103 0.58 -1.10 -2.21
C SER A 103 -0.64 -0.73 -1.37
N ASP A 104 -1.02 0.54 -1.41
CA ASP A 104 -2.32 1.01 -0.95
C ASP A 104 -3.42 0.67 -1.99
N ARG A 105 -4.49 1.49 -2.09
CA ARG A 105 -5.54 1.40 -3.10
C ARG A 105 -5.60 2.61 -4.05
N ASP A 106 -4.49 3.32 -4.29
CA ASP A 106 -4.43 4.33 -5.37
C ASP A 106 -4.87 3.67 -6.69
N PRO A 107 -5.80 4.29 -7.46
CA PRO A 107 -6.21 3.82 -8.78
C PRO A 107 -5.07 3.51 -9.76
N LYS A 108 -3.86 4.06 -9.57
CA LYS A 108 -2.64 3.74 -10.33
C LYS A 108 -2.20 2.28 -10.17
N PHE A 109 -2.48 1.63 -9.04
CA PHE A 109 -2.24 0.19 -8.81
C PHE A 109 -3.25 -0.73 -9.54
N THR A 110 -3.57 -0.36 -10.80
CA THR A 110 -4.51 -1.07 -11.67
C THR A 110 -4.13 -2.54 -11.90
N SER A 111 -5.13 -3.37 -12.17
CA SER A 111 -4.93 -4.70 -12.76
C SER A 111 -4.14 -4.66 -14.08
N ALA A 112 -4.20 -3.55 -14.83
CA ALA A 112 -3.38 -3.35 -16.04
C ALA A 112 -1.89 -3.23 -15.72
N LEU A 113 -1.50 -2.52 -14.64
CA LEU A 113 -0.12 -2.44 -14.17
C LEU A 113 0.39 -3.82 -13.79
N TRP A 114 -0.37 -4.56 -12.99
CA TRP A 114 -0.03 -5.94 -12.62
C TRP A 114 0.10 -6.85 -13.85
N THR A 115 -0.80 -6.73 -14.83
CA THR A 115 -0.75 -7.50 -16.09
C THR A 115 0.50 -7.15 -16.91
N ASN A 116 0.83 -5.87 -17.05
CA ASN A 116 2.02 -5.42 -17.78
C ASN A 116 3.32 -5.88 -17.09
N LEU A 117 3.37 -5.79 -15.77
CA LEU A 117 4.46 -6.33 -14.96
C LEU A 117 4.61 -7.85 -15.18
N HIS A 118 3.53 -8.64 -15.05
CA HIS A 118 3.57 -10.09 -15.33
C HIS A 118 4.07 -10.42 -16.75
N ASN A 119 3.64 -9.64 -17.74
CA ASN A 119 4.08 -9.81 -19.13
C ASN A 119 5.58 -9.51 -19.31
N LEU A 120 6.09 -8.42 -18.71
CA LEU A 120 7.52 -8.09 -18.73
C LEU A 120 8.37 -9.14 -17.99
N PHE A 121 7.88 -9.64 -16.85
CA PHE A 121 8.57 -10.68 -16.07
C PHE A 121 8.51 -12.08 -16.68
N GLY A 122 7.76 -12.30 -17.77
CA GLY A 122 7.65 -13.57 -18.48
C GLY A 122 7.17 -14.75 -17.62
N THR A 123 6.60 -14.47 -16.45
CA THR A 123 6.39 -15.46 -15.37
C THR A 123 5.06 -15.26 -14.66
N LYS A 124 4.50 -16.38 -14.18
CA LYS A 124 3.36 -16.39 -13.25
C LYS A 124 3.80 -16.00 -11.83
N LEU A 125 4.41 -14.81 -11.70
CA LEU A 125 4.59 -14.19 -10.39
C LEU A 125 3.24 -14.09 -9.69
N SER A 126 3.22 -14.26 -8.38
CA SER A 126 2.01 -14.14 -7.57
C SER A 126 2.04 -12.82 -6.82
N PHE A 127 1.86 -11.70 -7.54
CA PHE A 127 1.76 -10.36 -6.95
C PHE A 127 0.49 -10.25 -6.11
N SER A 128 0.60 -10.75 -4.88
CA SER A 128 -0.43 -10.61 -3.86
C SER A 128 -0.29 -9.23 -3.22
N THR A 129 -1.16 -8.31 -3.65
CA THR A 129 -1.34 -6.97 -3.06
C THR A 129 -1.89 -7.10 -1.64
N ALA A 130 -0.99 -7.27 -0.67
CA ALA A 130 -1.34 -7.67 0.70
C ALA A 130 -1.79 -6.50 1.57
N TYR A 131 -2.90 -5.83 1.21
CA TYR A 131 -3.49 -4.73 1.98
C TYR A 131 -3.98 -5.19 3.38
N HIS A 132 -3.10 -5.13 4.38
CA HIS A 132 -3.37 -5.54 5.77
C HIS A 132 -2.84 -4.50 6.78
N PRO A 133 -3.54 -3.35 6.96
CA PRO A 133 -3.10 -2.22 7.79
C PRO A 133 -3.24 -2.46 9.31
N GLN A 134 -2.90 -3.66 9.78
CA GLN A 134 -2.92 -4.04 11.21
C GLN A 134 -1.55 -4.41 11.76
N THR A 135 -0.52 -4.62 10.93
CA THR A 135 0.84 -4.95 11.41
C THR A 135 1.98 -4.16 10.76
N ASP A 136 1.78 -3.46 9.63
CA ASP A 136 2.87 -2.80 8.90
C ASP A 136 3.01 -1.28 9.11
N GLY A 137 2.47 -0.78 10.21
CA GLY A 137 2.57 0.62 10.63
C GLY A 137 4.00 1.13 10.90
N LEU A 138 5.06 0.37 10.60
CA LEU A 138 6.43 0.86 10.49
C LEU A 138 6.77 1.27 9.05
N ALA A 139 6.44 0.45 8.06
CA ALA A 139 6.65 0.78 6.66
C ALA A 139 5.73 1.93 6.21
N GLU A 140 4.47 1.94 6.64
CA GLU A 140 3.51 3.03 6.38
C GLU A 140 4.05 4.38 6.88
N ARG A 141 4.53 4.46 8.14
CA ARG A 141 5.14 5.67 8.71
C ARG A 141 6.44 6.07 8.01
N MET A 142 7.23 5.10 7.54
CA MET A 142 8.46 5.41 6.82
C MET A 142 8.15 6.00 5.45
N ILE A 143 7.21 5.42 4.69
CA ILE A 143 6.76 5.99 3.41
C ILE A 143 6.19 7.40 3.61
N GLN A 144 5.31 7.62 4.59
CA GLN A 144 4.80 8.96 4.93
C GLN A 144 5.92 9.97 5.21
N THR A 145 6.94 9.57 5.97
CA THR A 145 8.11 10.43 6.25
C THR A 145 8.87 10.77 4.96
N LEU A 146 9.03 9.81 4.05
CA LEU A 146 9.70 10.01 2.76
C LEU A 146 8.86 10.83 1.78
N GLU A 147 7.54 10.68 1.78
CA GLU A 147 6.62 11.53 1.01
C GLU A 147 6.78 13.00 1.41
N ASP A 148 6.71 13.29 2.70
CA ASP A 148 6.80 14.65 3.22
C ASP A 148 8.19 15.24 2.99
N MET A 149 9.26 14.43 3.13
CA MET A 149 10.61 14.84 2.74
C MET A 149 10.70 15.22 1.25
N ILE A 150 10.14 14.42 0.33
CA ILE A 150 10.13 14.74 -1.11
C ILE A 150 9.31 16.01 -1.38
N ARG A 151 8.12 16.14 -0.79
CA ARG A 151 7.25 17.32 -0.95
C ARG A 151 7.94 18.60 -0.47
N ILE A 152 8.58 18.56 0.70
CA ILE A 152 9.34 19.69 1.26
C ILE A 152 10.55 20.01 0.36
N PHE A 153 11.33 19.00 -0.03
CA PHE A 153 12.51 19.18 -0.88
C PHE A 153 12.15 19.82 -2.22
N CYS A 154 11.14 19.31 -2.92
CA CYS A 154 10.69 19.86 -4.21
C CYS A 154 9.98 21.21 -4.09
N ALA A 155 9.39 21.56 -2.93
CA ALA A 155 8.73 22.84 -2.71
C ALA A 155 9.70 23.98 -2.36
N TYR A 156 10.80 23.69 -1.64
CA TYR A 156 11.72 24.70 -1.12
C TYR A 156 13.11 24.71 -1.80
N GLY A 157 13.48 23.68 -2.56
CA GLY A 157 14.72 23.67 -3.36
C GLY A 157 16.01 23.68 -2.53
N LEU A 158 16.06 22.83 -1.50
CA LEU A 158 17.21 22.63 -0.61
C LEU A 158 18.29 21.71 -1.21
#